data_AF-A0A1I0RI23-F1
#
_entry.id   AF-A0A1I0RI23-F1
#
_cell.length_a   1.000
_cell.length_b   1.000
_cell.length_c   1.000
_cell.angle_alpha   90.00
_cell.angle_beta   90.00
_cell.angle_gamma   90.00
#
_symmetry.space_group_name_H-M   'P 1'
#
loop_
_entity.id
_entity.type
_entity.pdbx_description
1 polymer ?
#
loop_
_entity_poly.entity_id
_entity_poly.type
_entity_poly.pdbx_seq_one_letter_code
_entity_poly.pdbx_strand_id
1 'polypeptide(L)'
;MQSKAILLILFGVYFNGHGLSHIDTIDINADGYTDILVDGFPQMNGHKPTLPILSGKDGSLRVRTDCILWNFVYVPGKNVVRSSWEGSWYATKFKEEYHWVNDSLQLSAGVRLIINTTGMEDTSNITTLEYYRMQGDSEIITKRVSGDNNNEEYVKALWEGYGDPAE
;
A
#
# COMPACT_ATOMS: atom_id res chain seq x y z
N MET A 1 28.25 1.10 -17.98
CA MET A 1 28.79 -0.06 -18.73
C MET A 1 27.67 -1.07 -18.83
N GLN A 2 27.21 -1.36 -20.05
CA GLN A 2 26.27 -2.42 -20.45
C GLN A 2 24.83 -2.37 -19.90
N SER A 3 24.00 -1.60 -20.61
CA SER A 3 22.62 -2.01 -20.95
C SER A 3 22.64 -3.45 -21.46
N LYS A 4 22.18 -4.39 -20.65
CA LYS A 4 21.92 -5.77 -21.08
C LYS A 4 20.56 -6.19 -20.56
N ALA A 5 19.62 -6.21 -21.50
CA ALA A 5 18.39 -6.97 -21.50
C ALA A 5 17.38 -6.69 -20.37
N ILE A 6 16.65 -5.57 -20.49
CA ILE A 6 15.21 -5.59 -20.19
C ILE A 6 14.55 -6.32 -21.37
N LEU A 7 14.80 -7.63 -21.49
CA LEU A 7 14.00 -8.49 -22.36
C LEU A 7 12.77 -8.88 -21.55
N LEU A 8 11.84 -7.93 -21.55
CA LEU A 8 10.41 -8.05 -21.32
C LEU A 8 9.91 -9.52 -21.21
N ILE A 9 9.84 -10.04 -19.98
CA ILE A 9 9.00 -11.20 -19.69
C ILE A 9 7.55 -10.70 -19.71
N LEU A 10 7.04 -10.50 -20.93
CA LEU A 10 5.62 -10.22 -21.21
C LEU A 10 4.78 -11.51 -21.30
N PHE A 11 5.38 -12.67 -20.98
CA PHE A 11 4.71 -13.97 -20.99
C PHE A 11 4.64 -14.51 -19.57
N GLY A 12 3.58 -14.16 -18.83
CA GLY A 12 3.16 -15.02 -17.71
C GLY A 12 2.80 -14.35 -16.40
N VAL A 13 2.95 -13.02 -16.23
CA VAL A 13 2.34 -12.37 -15.06
C VAL A 13 0.86 -12.11 -15.35
N TYR A 14 0.10 -13.20 -15.44
CA TYR A 14 -1.35 -13.17 -15.34
C TYR A 14 -1.69 -12.87 -13.89
N PHE A 15 -1.89 -11.60 -13.56
CA PHE A 15 -2.44 -11.18 -12.27
C PHE A 15 -3.92 -11.59 -12.24
N ASN A 16 -4.26 -12.79 -11.78
CA ASN A 16 -5.64 -13.26 -11.63
C ASN A 16 -6.55 -13.07 -12.87
N GLY A 17 -6.04 -13.21 -14.10
CA GLY A 17 -6.85 -12.99 -15.31
C GLY A 17 -6.84 -11.56 -15.86
N HIS A 18 -6.11 -10.64 -15.23
CA HIS A 18 -5.98 -9.25 -15.65
C HIS A 18 -4.59 -8.99 -16.24
N GLY A 19 -4.51 -8.21 -17.31
CA GLY A 19 -3.24 -7.79 -17.91
C GLY A 19 -2.49 -6.72 -17.09
N LEU A 20 -1.43 -6.19 -17.68
CA LEU A 20 -0.55 -5.18 -17.08
C LEU A 20 -0.96 -3.77 -17.51
N SER A 21 -0.95 -2.81 -16.58
CA SER A 21 -1.25 -1.41 -16.90
C SER A 21 -0.01 -0.53 -17.02
N HIS A 22 0.99 -0.73 -16.16
CA HIS A 22 2.15 0.14 -16.06
C HIS A 22 3.37 -0.59 -15.49
N ILE A 23 4.57 -0.14 -15.87
CA ILE A 23 5.85 -0.59 -15.31
C ILE A 23 6.65 0.65 -14.95
N ASP A 24 7.17 0.68 -13.73
CA ASP A 24 8.06 1.74 -13.24
C ASP A 24 9.39 1.12 -12.74
N THR A 25 10.42 1.96 -12.65
CA THR A 25 11.76 1.53 -12.21
C THR A 25 12.36 2.53 -11.22
N ILE A 26 12.62 2.06 -10.00
CA ILE A 26 13.14 2.87 -8.90
C ILE A 26 13.76 1.95 -7.84
N ASP A 27 14.76 2.42 -7.10
CA ASP A 27 15.32 1.72 -5.93
C ASP A 27 14.30 1.80 -4.77
N ILE A 28 13.44 0.78 -4.65
CA ILE A 28 12.30 0.78 -3.72
C ILE A 28 12.70 0.32 -2.33
N ASN A 29 13.74 -0.50 -2.19
CA ASN A 29 14.25 -1.00 -0.91
C ASN A 29 15.45 -0.22 -0.37
N ALA A 30 15.92 0.80 -1.11
CA ALA A 30 17.07 1.66 -0.79
C ALA A 30 18.39 0.89 -0.65
N ASP A 31 18.59 -0.16 -1.44
CA ASP A 31 19.83 -0.96 -1.44
C ASP A 31 20.87 -0.47 -2.48
N GLY A 32 20.53 0.57 -3.25
CA GLY A 32 21.38 1.17 -4.28
C GLY A 32 21.21 0.56 -5.67
N TYR A 33 20.32 -0.42 -5.85
CA TYR A 33 20.01 -1.04 -7.13
C TYR A 33 18.62 -0.63 -7.63
N THR A 34 18.48 -0.43 -8.94
CA THR A 34 17.18 -0.06 -9.52
C THR A 34 16.27 -1.27 -9.60
N ASP A 35 15.16 -1.24 -8.87
CA ASP A 35 14.13 -2.27 -8.88
C ASP A 35 13.06 -2.01 -9.95
N ILE A 36 12.14 -2.96 -10.10
CA ILE A 36 11.01 -2.87 -11.04
C ILE A 36 9.71 -2.99 -10.27
N LEU A 37 8.77 -2.09 -10.54
CA LEU A 37 7.38 -2.17 -10.10
C LEU A 37 6.51 -2.50 -11.30
N VAL A 38 5.68 -3.52 -11.18
CA VAL A 38 4.73 -3.91 -12.22
C VAL A 38 3.31 -3.76 -11.69
N ASP A 39 2.56 -2.81 -12.26
CA ASP A 39 1.17 -2.56 -11.92
C ASP A 39 0.23 -3.43 -12.77
N GLY A 40 -0.69 -4.13 -12.10
CA GLY A 40 -1.82 -4.77 -12.75
C GLY A 40 -2.83 -3.76 -13.29
N PHE A 41 -3.76 -4.20 -14.15
CA PHE A 41 -4.89 -3.35 -14.52
C PHE A 41 -5.71 -2.92 -13.29
N PRO A 42 -6.15 -1.64 -13.23
CA PRO A 42 -7.08 -1.21 -12.21
C PRO A 42 -8.34 -2.07 -12.21
N GLN A 43 -8.73 -2.54 -11.04
CA GLN A 43 -9.98 -3.24 -10.80
C GLN A 43 -11.10 -2.27 -10.45
N MET A 44 -12.26 -2.80 -10.04
CA MET A 44 -13.36 -1.99 -9.52
C MET A 44 -12.86 -1.07 -8.40
N ASN A 45 -13.36 0.17 -8.39
CA ASN A 45 -12.97 1.24 -7.46
C ASN A 45 -11.51 1.72 -7.63
N GLY A 46 -10.87 1.42 -8.76
CA GLY A 46 -9.57 1.98 -9.12
C GLY A 46 -8.37 1.33 -8.43
N HIS A 47 -8.59 0.26 -7.67
CA HIS A 47 -7.52 -0.46 -6.98
C HIS A 47 -6.64 -1.20 -7.98
N LYS A 48 -5.33 -0.98 -7.90
CA LYS A 48 -4.35 -1.73 -8.71
C LYS A 48 -3.44 -2.55 -7.80
N PRO A 49 -3.23 -3.85 -8.07
CA PRO A 49 -2.19 -4.61 -7.39
C PRO A 49 -0.84 -4.27 -8.03
N THR A 50 0.20 -4.13 -7.22
CA THR A 50 1.55 -3.86 -7.72
C THR A 50 2.50 -4.97 -7.27
N LEU A 51 3.28 -5.51 -8.21
CA LEU A 51 4.31 -6.51 -7.96
C LEU A 51 5.70 -5.84 -7.91
N PRO A 52 6.36 -5.83 -6.74
CA PRO A 52 7.75 -5.47 -6.67
C PRO A 52 8.66 -6.62 -7.14
N ILE A 53 9.68 -6.27 -7.91
CA ILE A 53 10.77 -7.16 -8.34
C ILE A 53 12.08 -6.47 -7.96
N LEU A 54 12.79 -7.05 -7.00
CA LEU A 54 14.01 -6.47 -6.44
C LEU A 54 15.25 -6.91 -7.21
N SER A 55 16.11 -5.95 -7.53
CA SER A 55 17.38 -6.15 -8.22
C SER A 55 18.50 -6.44 -7.24
N GLY A 56 19.27 -7.49 -7.48
CA GLY A 56 20.44 -7.84 -6.68
C GLY A 56 21.73 -7.26 -7.25
N LYS A 57 22.74 -7.09 -6.38
CA LYS A 57 24.11 -6.69 -6.75
C LYS A 57 24.77 -7.58 -7.81
N ASP A 58 24.35 -8.84 -7.88
CA ASP A 58 24.84 -9.85 -8.80
C ASP A 58 24.07 -9.86 -10.14
N GLY A 59 23.13 -8.93 -10.32
CA GLY A 59 22.24 -8.85 -11.47
C GLY A 59 21.04 -9.80 -11.37
N SER A 60 20.82 -10.46 -10.22
CA SER A 60 19.62 -11.26 -10.00
C SER A 60 18.36 -10.39 -9.91
N LEU A 61 17.21 -10.96 -10.29
CA LEU A 61 15.90 -10.35 -10.10
C LEU A 61 15.08 -11.26 -9.18
N ARG A 62 14.54 -10.69 -8.11
CA ARG A 62 13.76 -11.42 -7.10
C ARG A 62 12.32 -10.92 -7.13
N VAL A 63 11.43 -11.76 -7.66
CA VAL A 63 9.99 -11.47 -7.68
C VAL A 63 9.43 -11.61 -6.27
N ARG A 64 8.81 -10.55 -5.74
CA ARG A 64 8.29 -10.50 -4.37
C ARG A 64 6.77 -10.57 -4.35
N THR A 65 6.24 -11.76 -4.66
CA THR A 65 4.79 -12.02 -4.61
C THR A 65 4.20 -11.87 -3.21
N ASP A 66 5.03 -12.02 -2.18
CA ASP A 66 4.71 -11.79 -0.77
C ASP A 66 4.60 -10.30 -0.40
N CYS A 67 5.04 -9.41 -1.28
CA CYS A 67 5.03 -7.96 -1.09
C CYS A 67 4.05 -7.24 -2.06
N ILE A 68 3.09 -7.98 -2.62
CA ILE A 68 2.04 -7.38 -3.45
C ILE A 68 1.10 -6.58 -2.56
N LEU A 69 0.98 -5.28 -2.85
CA LEU A 69 0.07 -4.37 -2.16
C LEU A 69 -0.88 -3.68 -3.15
N TRP A 70 -1.97 -3.13 -2.62
CA TRP A 70 -2.93 -2.33 -3.38
C TRP A 70 -2.49 -0.87 -3.43
N ASN A 71 -2.52 -0.28 -4.63
CA ASN A 71 -2.15 1.12 -4.84
C ASN A 71 -0.78 1.45 -4.22
N PHE A 72 0.21 0.59 -4.50
CA PHE A 72 1.57 0.73 -3.98
C PHE A 72 2.18 2.07 -4.42
N VAL A 73 2.70 2.81 -3.46
CA VAL A 73 3.43 4.06 -3.68
C VAL A 73 4.70 4.05 -2.84
N TYR A 74 5.87 4.06 -3.48
CA TYR A 74 7.13 4.29 -2.78
C TYR A 74 7.35 5.79 -2.54
N VAL A 75 7.81 6.16 -1.34
CA VAL A 75 8.09 7.53 -0.93
C VAL A 75 9.60 7.66 -0.64
N PRO A 76 10.43 8.05 -1.64
CA PRO A 76 11.89 7.98 -1.53
C PRO A 76 12.46 8.79 -0.36
N GLY A 77 11.93 9.99 -0.11
CA GLY A 77 12.42 10.86 0.97
C GLY A 77 12.18 10.31 2.39
N LYS A 78 11.34 9.29 2.53
CA LYS A 78 11.06 8.62 3.81
C LYS A 78 11.52 7.17 3.84
N ASN A 79 11.93 6.62 2.70
CA ASN A 79 12.20 5.19 2.51
C ASN A 79 11.05 4.31 3.06
N VAL A 80 9.82 4.62 2.64
CA VAL A 80 8.61 3.87 3.02
C VAL A 80 7.78 3.56 1.79
N VAL A 81 7.01 2.48 1.89
CA VAL A 81 5.97 2.12 0.94
C VAL A 81 4.62 2.43 1.55
N ARG A 82 3.71 2.98 0.76
CA ARG A 82 2.32 3.21 1.14
C ARG A 82 1.39 2.38 0.28
N SER A 83 0.30 1.95 0.90
CA SER A 83 -0.74 1.13 0.28
C SER A 83 -2.10 1.64 0.72
N SER A 84 -3.11 1.48 -0.12
CA SER A 84 -4.47 1.84 0.25
C SER A 84 -5.51 0.93 -0.37
N TRP A 85 -6.61 0.78 0.35
CA TRP A 85 -7.79 0.06 -0.08
C TRP A 85 -9.03 0.85 0.32
N GLU A 86 -9.83 1.25 -0.67
CA GLU A 86 -11.06 2.02 -0.45
C GLU A 86 -12.31 1.12 -0.36
N GLY A 87 -12.15 -0.18 -0.65
CA GLY A 87 -13.22 -1.18 -0.54
C GLY A 87 -14.52 -0.81 -1.25
N SER A 88 -15.63 -1.39 -0.79
CA SER A 88 -16.99 -0.97 -1.12
C SER A 88 -17.58 -0.11 0.02
N TRP A 89 -18.82 0.36 -0.13
CA TRP A 89 -19.50 1.20 0.87
C TRP A 89 -19.64 0.56 2.27
N TYR A 90 -19.43 -0.75 2.40
CA TYR A 90 -19.57 -1.48 3.66
C TYR A 90 -18.27 -2.16 4.10
N ALA A 91 -17.19 -1.96 3.35
CA ALA A 91 -15.90 -2.53 3.69
C ALA A 91 -15.11 -1.55 4.56
N THR A 92 -14.29 -2.11 5.45
CA THR A 92 -13.24 -1.31 6.10
C THR A 92 -12.28 -0.81 5.02
N LYS A 93 -12.02 0.49 5.05
CA LYS A 93 -11.02 1.12 4.20
C LYS A 93 -9.73 1.28 4.97
N PHE A 94 -8.58 1.20 4.32
CA PHE A 94 -7.30 1.43 4.97
C PHE A 94 -6.33 2.22 4.10
N LYS A 95 -5.44 2.94 4.77
CA LYS A 95 -4.18 3.43 4.22
C LYS A 95 -3.09 3.00 5.18
N GLU A 96 -2.01 2.46 4.65
CA GLU A 96 -0.98 1.79 5.42
C GLU A 96 0.40 2.21 4.94
N GLU A 97 1.35 2.23 5.87
CA GLU A 97 2.76 2.54 5.63
C GLU A 97 3.61 1.34 6.06
N TYR A 98 4.58 1.00 5.21
CA TYR A 98 5.43 -0.17 5.30
C TYR A 98 6.89 0.24 5.14
N HIS A 99 7.79 -0.52 5.77
CA HIS A 99 9.23 -0.40 5.57
C HIS A 99 9.79 -1.69 5.01
N TRP A 100 10.85 -1.57 4.22
CA TRP A 100 11.65 -2.71 3.82
C TRP A 100 12.57 -3.15 4.96
N VAL A 101 12.49 -4.41 5.33
CA VAL A 101 13.36 -5.06 6.31
C VAL A 101 13.81 -6.39 5.72
N ASN A 102 15.11 -6.50 5.41
CA ASN A 102 15.68 -7.67 4.71
C ASN A 102 14.86 -8.02 3.46
N ASP A 103 14.67 -7.02 2.61
CA ASP A 103 13.86 -7.09 1.40
C ASP A 103 12.38 -7.42 1.61
N SER A 104 11.86 -7.49 2.82
CA SER A 104 10.43 -7.80 3.07
C SER A 104 9.69 -6.58 3.57
N LEU A 105 8.43 -6.42 3.18
CA LEU A 105 7.60 -5.32 3.67
C LEU A 105 7.07 -5.63 5.07
N GLN A 106 7.34 -4.73 6.01
CA GLN A 106 6.79 -4.76 7.36
C GLN A 106 5.87 -3.56 7.56
N LEU A 107 4.62 -3.82 7.93
CA LEU A 107 3.66 -2.78 8.32
C LEU A 107 4.23 -2.02 9.53
N SER A 108 4.22 -0.69 9.49
CA SER A 108 4.63 0.13 10.63
C SER A 108 3.48 0.92 11.22
N ALA A 109 2.57 1.41 10.38
CA ALA A 109 1.45 2.22 10.81
C ALA A 109 0.35 2.25 9.76
N GLY A 110 -0.84 2.62 10.19
CA GLY A 110 -1.94 2.87 9.26
C GLY A 110 -3.07 3.66 9.87
N VAL A 111 -4.04 3.92 9.01
CA VAL A 111 -5.36 4.42 9.39
C VAL A 111 -6.40 3.54 8.73
N ARG A 112 -7.42 3.15 9.49
CA ARG A 112 -8.59 2.43 8.95
C ARG A 112 -9.89 3.16 9.26
N LEU A 113 -10.75 3.23 8.26
CA LEU A 113 -12.12 3.70 8.38
C LEU A 113 -13.04 2.49 8.47
N ILE A 114 -13.54 2.23 9.67
CA ILE A 114 -14.50 1.18 9.98
C ILE A 114 -15.89 1.76 9.76
N ILE A 115 -16.68 1.08 8.94
CA ILE A 115 -18.06 1.47 8.67
C ILE A 115 -18.94 0.65 9.62
N ASN A 116 -19.50 1.32 10.62
CA ASN A 116 -20.31 0.67 11.65
C ASN A 116 -21.74 0.56 11.16
N THR A 117 -22.03 -0.40 10.28
CA THR A 117 -23.41 -0.70 9.89
C THR A 117 -23.94 -1.88 10.68
N THR A 118 -25.17 -1.75 11.19
CA THR A 118 -25.93 -2.87 11.77
C THR A 118 -26.76 -3.62 10.72
N GLY A 119 -26.75 -3.16 9.48
CA GLY A 119 -27.40 -3.78 8.32
C GLY A 119 -27.32 -2.89 7.07
N MET A 120 -27.79 -3.38 5.93
CA MET A 120 -27.82 -2.58 4.67
C MET A 120 -28.76 -1.37 4.73
N GLU A 121 -29.69 -1.34 5.69
CA GLU A 121 -30.66 -0.26 5.89
C GLU A 121 -30.16 0.82 6.87
N ASP A 122 -29.01 0.59 7.50
CA ASP A 122 -28.43 1.53 8.46
C ASP A 122 -27.80 2.73 7.72
N THR A 123 -28.55 3.83 7.68
CA THR A 123 -28.13 5.10 7.07
C THR A 123 -27.45 6.04 8.05
N SER A 124 -27.14 5.57 9.27
CA SER A 124 -26.56 6.42 10.32
C SER A 124 -25.22 7.05 9.90
N ASN A 125 -24.53 6.47 8.90
CA ASN A 125 -23.21 6.90 8.43
C ASN A 125 -22.17 7.02 9.56
N ILE A 126 -22.42 6.35 10.68
CA ILE A 126 -21.48 6.32 11.80
C ILE A 126 -20.29 5.50 11.35
N THR A 127 -19.14 6.16 11.41
CA THR A 127 -17.86 5.54 11.08
C THR A 127 -16.94 5.66 12.27
N THR A 128 -15.99 4.73 12.39
CA THR A 128 -14.89 4.83 13.33
C THR A 128 -13.59 4.91 12.54
N LEU A 129 -12.85 6.00 12.75
CA LEU A 129 -11.51 6.16 12.23
C LEU A 129 -10.52 5.73 13.32
N GLU A 130 -9.65 4.78 12.99
CA GLU A 130 -8.59 4.33 13.88
C GLU A 130 -7.23 4.58 13.25
N TYR A 131 -6.39 5.32 13.97
CA TYR A 131 -4.96 5.42 13.70
C TYR A 131 -4.27 4.37 14.55
N TYR A 132 -3.33 3.65 13.95
CA TYR A 132 -2.61 2.59 14.63
C TYR A 132 -1.14 2.56 14.22
N ARG A 133 -0.32 2.00 15.11
CA ARG A 133 1.10 1.72 14.87
C ARG A 133 1.42 0.30 15.30
N MET A 134 2.36 -0.33 14.61
CA MET A 134 2.89 -1.63 14.98
C MET A 134 3.91 -1.50 16.11
N GLN A 135 3.77 -2.32 17.13
CA GLN A 135 4.76 -2.52 18.18
C GLN A 135 5.14 -4.02 18.19
N GLY A 136 6.21 -4.36 17.47
CA GLY A 136 6.48 -5.75 17.11
C GLY A 136 5.35 -6.30 16.23
N ASP A 137 4.78 -7.44 16.61
CA ASP A 137 3.71 -8.10 15.85
C ASP A 137 2.30 -7.63 16.27
N SER A 138 2.18 -6.60 17.10
CA SER A 138 0.91 -6.10 17.64
C SER A 138 0.54 -4.72 17.13
N GLU A 139 -0.71 -4.55 16.71
CA GLU A 139 -1.30 -3.24 16.43
C GLU A 139 -1.66 -2.52 17.74
N ILE A 140 -1.20 -1.28 17.89
CA ILE A 140 -1.59 -0.38 18.97
C ILE A 140 -2.40 0.77 18.39
N ILE A 141 -3.65 0.90 18.83
CA ILE A 141 -4.52 2.03 18.44
C ILE A 141 -4.05 3.29 19.17
N THR A 142 -3.60 4.30 18.42
CA THR A 142 -3.06 5.55 18.96
C THR A 142 -4.11 6.66 19.03
N LYS A 143 -5.10 6.62 18.13
CA LYS A 143 -6.25 7.55 18.12
C LYS A 143 -7.47 6.84 17.56
N ARG A 144 -8.62 7.02 18.20
CA ARG A 144 -9.92 6.55 17.73
C ARG A 144 -10.89 7.74 17.69
N VAL A 145 -11.53 7.96 16.55
CA VAL A 145 -12.56 8.97 16.36
C VAL A 145 -13.82 8.26 15.87
N SER A 146 -14.93 8.44 16.58
CA SER A 146 -16.23 7.90 16.16
C SER A 146 -17.18 9.07 15.95
N GLY A 147 -17.89 9.05 14.84
CA GLY A 147 -18.84 10.11 14.51
C GLY A 147 -19.39 9.97 13.10
N ASP A 148 -20.20 10.96 12.74
CA ASP A 148 -20.81 11.04 11.44
C ASP A 148 -19.77 11.48 10.41
N ASN A 149 -19.62 10.71 9.34
CA ASN A 149 -18.83 11.07 8.16
C ASN A 149 -17.32 11.34 8.39
N ASN A 150 -16.60 10.42 9.03
CA ASN A 150 -15.13 10.49 9.14
C ASN A 150 -14.37 10.29 7.80
N ASN A 151 -15.07 10.26 6.65
CA ASN A 151 -14.44 10.10 5.33
C ASN A 151 -13.48 11.25 5.01
N GLU A 152 -13.83 12.50 5.35
CA GLU A 152 -12.96 13.65 5.08
C GLU A 152 -11.64 13.59 5.86
N GLU A 153 -11.71 13.21 7.14
CA GLU A 153 -10.52 13.01 7.98
C GLU A 153 -9.69 11.83 7.44
N TYR A 154 -10.35 10.73 7.04
CA TYR A 154 -9.69 9.59 6.41
C TYR A 154 -8.98 9.95 5.09
N VAL A 155 -9.57 10.82 4.26
CA VAL A 155 -8.95 11.29 3.01
C VAL A 155 -7.59 11.96 3.28
N LYS A 156 -7.50 12.77 4.35
CA LYS A 156 -6.28 13.50 4.75
C LYS A 156 -5.25 12.65 5.50
N ALA A 157 -5.73 11.67 6.29
CA ALA A 157 -5.01 10.98 7.35
C ALA A 157 -3.65 10.32 7.00
N LEU A 158 -3.35 10.01 5.73
CA LEU A 158 -2.08 9.35 5.39
C LEU A 158 -1.20 10.08 4.37
N TRP A 159 -1.71 11.12 3.71
CA TRP A 159 -0.99 11.77 2.61
C TRP A 159 -0.32 13.09 3.01
N GLU A 160 -0.88 13.79 4.00
CA GLU A 160 -0.35 15.08 4.48
C GLU A 160 0.71 14.92 5.60
N GLY A 161 1.18 13.68 5.81
CA GLY A 161 1.95 13.30 6.99
C GLY A 161 1.00 12.90 8.11
N TYR A 162 1.39 11.94 8.95
CA TYR A 162 0.83 11.90 10.29
C TYR A 162 1.05 13.31 10.84
N GLY A 163 -0.01 14.07 11.10
CA GLY A 163 0.13 15.27 11.91
C GLY A 163 0.83 14.79 13.17
N ASP A 164 2.09 15.18 13.36
CA ASP A 164 2.79 14.91 14.60
C ASP A 164 1.83 15.36 15.71
N PRO A 165 1.46 14.47 16.66
CA PRO A 165 0.72 14.91 17.80
C PRO A 165 1.69 15.71 18.67
N ALA A 166 1.83 17.00 18.34
CA ALA A 166 2.58 18.03 19.06
C ALA A 166 4.07 17.71 19.33
N GLU A 167 4.95 18.54 18.76
CA GLU A 167 5.96 19.15 19.64
C GLU A 167 5.28 20.18 20.55
#